data_AF-A0A7K1GGH2-F1
#
_entry.id   AF-A0A7K1GGH2-F1
#
_cell.length_a   1.000
_cell.length_b   1.000
_cell.length_c   1.000
_cell.angle_alpha   90.00
_cell.angle_beta   90.00
_cell.angle_gamma   90.00
#
_symmetry.space_group_name_H-M   'P 1'
#
loop_
_entity.id
_entity.type
_entity.pdbx_description
1 polymer ?
#
loop_
_entity_poly.entity_id
_entity_poly.type
_entity_poly.pdbx_seq_one_letter_code
_entity_poly.pdbx_strand_id
1 'polypeptide(L)'
;PDKEVYAMVGDGSYLMLHSELVTSIQEGIKINIVLFDNSGFGCINNLQMDNGIESFGTEFRVRNPRTGQLDGEIMRINFAQSGAAYGAK
;
A
#
# COMPACT_ATOMS: atom_id res chain seq x y z
N PRO A 1 13.42 19.71 -16.38
CA PRO A 1 12.85 18.43 -15.87
C PRO A 1 13.89 17.31 -16.01
N ASP A 2 15.06 17.55 -15.44
CA ASP A 2 16.30 16.81 -15.72
C ASP A 2 16.81 16.07 -14.49
N LYS A 3 16.03 16.13 -13.40
CA LYS A 3 16.34 15.47 -12.13
C LYS A 3 15.49 14.22 -11.99
N GLU A 4 16.08 13.19 -11.42
CA GLU A 4 15.37 11.99 -11.01
C GLU A 4 14.31 12.33 -9.95
N VAL A 5 13.11 11.80 -10.14
CA VAL A 5 11.98 11.98 -9.21
C VAL A 5 11.73 10.66 -8.50
N TYR A 6 11.63 10.73 -7.18
CA TYR A 6 11.31 9.60 -6.32
C TYR A 6 10.05 9.91 -5.51
N ALA A 7 9.06 9.03 -5.57
CA ALA A 7 7.88 9.07 -4.73
C ALA A 7 8.00 8.00 -3.64
N MET A 8 7.97 8.42 -2.37
CA MET A 8 7.96 7.50 -1.23
C MET A 8 6.52 7.27 -0.78
N VAL A 9 6.06 6.03 -0.80
CA VAL A 9 4.65 5.70 -0.50
C VAL A 9 4.56 4.46 0.38
N GLY A 10 3.54 4.42 1.25
CA GLY A 10 3.13 3.18 1.90
C GLY A 10 2.22 2.36 0.98
N ASP A 11 2.13 1.06 1.23
CA ASP A 11 1.19 0.14 0.61
C ASP A 11 -0.28 0.62 0.66
N GLY A 12 -0.75 1.13 1.81
CA GLY A 12 -2.10 1.68 1.93
C GLY A 12 -2.34 2.90 1.04
N SER A 13 -1.35 3.79 0.92
CA SER A 13 -1.44 4.95 0.03
C SER A 13 -1.35 4.55 -1.45
N TYR A 14 -0.52 3.56 -1.77
CA TYR A 14 -0.46 3.00 -3.11
C TYR A 14 -1.82 2.44 -3.53
N LEU A 15 -2.48 1.65 -2.67
CA LEU A 15 -3.80 1.07 -2.96
C LEU A 15 -4.90 2.12 -3.20
N MET A 16 -4.75 3.35 -2.71
CA MET A 16 -5.73 4.41 -2.95
C MET A 16 -5.65 5.00 -4.36
N LEU A 17 -4.44 5.17 -4.92
CA LEU A 17 -4.23 5.94 -6.16
C LEU A 17 -3.16 5.36 -7.10
N HIS A 18 -2.90 4.05 -7.04
CA HIS A 18 -1.91 3.42 -7.93
C HIS A 18 -2.26 3.49 -9.42
N SER A 19 -3.54 3.69 -9.78
CA SER A 19 -3.96 3.85 -11.17
C SER A 19 -3.34 5.09 -11.84
N GLU A 20 -3.01 6.12 -11.06
CA GLU A 20 -2.41 7.36 -11.59
C GLU A 20 -0.98 7.15 -12.09
N LEU A 21 -0.34 6.02 -11.74
CA LEU A 21 0.93 5.58 -12.34
C LEU A 21 0.81 5.46 -13.86
N VAL A 22 -0.37 5.08 -14.37
CA VAL A 22 -0.64 4.93 -15.81
C VAL A 22 -0.42 6.24 -16.56
N THR A 23 -0.75 7.39 -15.97
CA THR A 23 -0.52 8.70 -16.59
C THR A 23 0.95 8.95 -16.86
N SER A 24 1.83 8.59 -15.92
CA SER A 24 3.28 8.73 -16.12
C SER A 24 3.80 7.87 -17.27
N ILE A 25 3.22 6.67 -17.43
CA ILE A 25 3.57 5.74 -18.52
C ILE A 25 3.03 6.26 -19.86
N GLN A 26 1.79 6.73 -19.89
CA GLN A 26 1.14 7.30 -21.07
C GLN A 26 1.91 8.50 -21.62
N GLU A 27 2.35 9.39 -20.73
CA GLU A 27 3.08 10.61 -21.10
C GLU A 27 4.59 10.36 -21.29
N GLY A 28 5.08 9.15 -21.04
CA GLY A 28 6.50 8.81 -21.13
C GLY A 28 7.37 9.54 -20.10
N ILE A 29 6.80 9.95 -18.96
CA ILE A 29 7.48 10.70 -17.91
C ILE A 29 7.90 9.73 -16.80
N LYS A 30 9.20 9.55 -16.61
CA LYS A 30 9.75 8.64 -15.60
C LYS A 30 9.48 9.14 -14.17
N ILE A 31 8.96 8.25 -13.33
CA ILE A 31 8.88 8.41 -11.86
C ILE A 31 9.37 7.11 -11.23
N ASN A 32 10.20 7.20 -10.19
CA ASN A 32 10.62 6.05 -9.40
C ASN A 32 9.73 5.96 -8.14
N ILE A 33 9.00 4.85 -7.96
CA ILE A 33 8.18 4.64 -6.76
C ILE A 33 8.96 3.76 -5.77
N VAL A 34 9.13 4.25 -4.55
CA VAL A 34 9.68 3.52 -3.42
C VAL A 34 8.53 3.17 -2.49
N LEU A 35 8.08 1.91 -2.57
CA LEU A 35 6.93 1.40 -1.81
C LEU A 35 7.38 0.69 -0.55
N PHE A 36 6.82 1.09 0.60
CA PHE A 36 7.00 0.44 1.89
C PHE A 36 5.78 -0.44 2.18
N ASP A 37 5.98 -1.74 2.12
CA ASP A 37 4.94 -2.74 2.38
C ASP A 37 5.04 -3.24 3.83
N ASN A 38 4.12 -2.76 4.67
CA ASN A 38 3.94 -3.25 6.04
C ASN A 38 2.53 -3.81 6.28
N SER A 39 1.81 -4.10 5.19
CA SER A 39 0.47 -4.69 5.18
C SER A 39 -0.57 -3.91 6.00
N GLY A 40 -0.64 -2.59 5.88
CA GLY A 40 -1.69 -1.81 6.53
C GLY A 40 -1.53 -0.29 6.59
N PHE A 41 -2.50 0.36 7.25
CA PHE A 41 -2.47 1.77 7.59
C PHE A 41 -1.64 2.02 8.86
N GLY A 42 -0.33 1.83 8.75
CA GLY A 42 0.59 1.81 9.88
C GLY A 42 0.56 3.04 10.79
N CYS A 43 0.40 4.26 10.24
CA CYS A 43 0.31 5.47 11.08
C CYS A 43 -0.95 5.51 11.95
N ILE A 44 -2.09 4.99 11.43
CA ILE A 44 -3.34 4.90 12.18
C ILE A 44 -3.24 3.78 13.21
N ASN A 45 -2.65 2.63 12.82
CA ASN A 45 -2.40 1.53 13.75
C ASN A 45 -1.53 1.97 14.93
N ASN A 46 -0.42 2.67 14.67
CA ASN A 46 0.45 3.18 15.72
C ASN A 46 -0.32 4.12 16.65
N LEU A 47 -1.12 5.04 16.09
CA LEU A 47 -1.96 5.93 16.90
C LEU A 47 -2.99 5.17 17.76
N GLN A 48 -3.61 4.11 17.24
CA GLN A 48 -4.53 3.25 18.02
C GLN A 48 -3.81 2.61 19.21
N MET A 49 -2.69 1.93 18.93
CA MET A 49 -1.90 1.20 19.92
C MET A 49 -1.32 2.14 20.98
N ASP A 50 -0.82 3.31 20.59
CA ASP A 50 -0.29 4.33 21.49
C ASP A 50 -1.36 4.91 22.43
N ASN A 51 -2.65 4.80 22.07
CA ASN A 51 -3.79 5.22 22.88
C ASN A 51 -4.48 4.05 23.59
N GLY A 52 -3.84 2.88 23.66
CA GLY A 52 -4.32 1.71 24.40
C GLY A 52 -5.47 0.95 23.72
N ILE A 53 -5.68 1.18 22.42
CA ILE A 53 -6.61 0.42 21.60
C ILE A 53 -5.81 -0.66 20.86
N GLU A 54 -6.28 -1.90 20.87
CA GLU A 54 -5.69 -2.94 20.02
C GLU A 54 -5.84 -2.59 18.53
N SER A 55 -4.99 -3.17 17.66
CA SER A 55 -5.12 -3.03 16.20
C SER A 55 -6.55 -3.32 15.77
N PHE A 56 -7.21 -2.35 15.15
CA PHE A 56 -8.59 -2.50 14.71
C PHE A 56 -8.78 -1.96 13.30
N GLY A 57 -8.86 -2.89 12.34
CA GLY A 57 -9.17 -2.59 10.93
C GLY A 57 -8.08 -1.81 10.20
N THR A 58 -6.89 -1.69 10.78
CA THR A 58 -5.75 -0.96 10.22
C THR A 58 -4.73 -1.88 9.56
N GLU A 59 -4.71 -3.17 9.89
CA GLU A 59 -3.91 -4.18 9.19
C GLU A 59 -4.71 -4.85 8.07
N PHE A 60 -4.04 -5.18 6.96
CA PHE A 60 -4.61 -5.96 5.86
C PHE A 60 -4.66 -7.43 6.23
N ARG A 61 -5.71 -7.80 6.96
CA ARG A 61 -5.95 -9.18 7.39
C ARG A 61 -7.19 -9.76 6.74
N VAL A 62 -7.15 -11.06 6.46
CA VAL A 62 -8.33 -11.78 5.98
C VAL A 62 -9.38 -11.86 7.09
N ARG A 63 -10.66 -11.86 6.71
CA ARG A 63 -11.74 -12.05 7.66
C ARG A 63 -11.66 -13.45 8.26
N ASN A 64 -11.62 -13.53 9.58
CA ASN A 64 -11.68 -14.78 10.29
C ASN A 64 -13.13 -15.28 10.35
N PRO A 65 -13.44 -16.49 9.84
CA PRO A 65 -14.80 -17.00 9.81
C PRO A 65 -15.34 -17.37 11.19
N ARG A 66 -14.48 -17.55 12.21
CA ARG A 66 -14.90 -17.91 13.57
C ARG A 66 -15.31 -16.70 14.41
N THR A 67 -14.52 -15.62 14.33
CA THR A 67 -14.75 -14.39 15.11
C THR A 67 -15.56 -13.36 14.32
N GLY A 68 -15.60 -13.48 13.00
CA GLY A 68 -16.19 -12.48 12.10
C GLY A 68 -15.36 -11.20 11.96
N GLN A 69 -14.18 -11.11 12.59
CA GLN A 69 -13.34 -9.91 12.60
C GLN A 69 -12.22 -9.99 11.54
N LEU A 70 -11.47 -8.89 11.37
CA LEU A 70 -10.27 -8.82 10.52
C LEU A 70 -9.01 -9.18 11.33
N ASP A 71 -9.05 -10.32 12.01
CA ASP A 71 -7.99 -10.83 12.89
C ASP A 71 -7.38 -12.15 12.36
N GLY A 72 -7.61 -12.45 11.08
CA GLY A 72 -7.04 -13.62 10.40
C GLY A 72 -5.58 -13.42 9.97
N GLU A 73 -5.15 -14.27 9.04
CA GLU A 73 -3.82 -14.18 8.40
C GLU A 73 -3.62 -12.84 7.68
N ILE A 74 -2.37 -12.37 7.63
CA ILE A 74 -2.00 -11.18 6.87
C ILE A 74 -2.19 -11.46 5.38
N MET A 75 -2.98 -10.62 4.72
CA MET A 75 -3.18 -10.65 3.28
C MET A 75 -1.93 -10.10 2.58
N ARG A 76 -1.30 -10.91 1.73
CA ARG A 76 -0.13 -10.50 0.96
C ARG A 76 -0.55 -10.00 -0.41
N ILE A 77 0.03 -8.87 -0.83
CA ILE A 77 -0.19 -8.29 -2.15
C ILE A 77 1.13 -8.29 -2.91
N ASN A 78 1.09 -8.72 -4.18
CA ASN A 78 2.23 -8.60 -5.06
C ASN A 78 2.21 -7.22 -5.75
N PHE A 79 2.75 -6.20 -5.09
CA PHE A 79 2.80 -4.84 -5.62
C PHE A 79 3.67 -4.71 -6.87
N ALA A 80 4.74 -5.50 -6.97
CA ALA A 80 5.57 -5.55 -8.19
C ALA A 80 4.75 -6.03 -9.39
N GLN A 81 3.91 -7.05 -9.22
CA GLN A 81 3.03 -7.54 -10.28
C GLN A 81 1.92 -6.53 -10.62
N SER A 82 1.40 -5.79 -9.63
CA SER A 82 0.48 -4.68 -9.86
C SER A 82 1.12 -3.59 -10.74
N GLY A 83 2.33 -3.15 -10.43
CA GLY A 83 3.06 -2.18 -11.24
C GLY A 83 3.41 -2.71 -12.64
N ALA A 84 3.87 -3.96 -12.73
CA ALA A 84 4.21 -4.61 -13.99
C ALA A 84 2.99 -4.73 -14.92
N ALA A 85 1.78 -4.91 -14.38
CA ALA A 85 0.55 -4.96 -15.17
C ALA A 85 0.26 -3.64 -15.91
N TYR A 86 0.78 -2.50 -15.43
CA TYR A 86 0.71 -1.22 -16.13
C TYR A 86 1.88 -0.98 -17.10
N GLY A 87 2.93 -1.81 -17.04
CA GLY A 87 4.16 -1.65 -17.82
C GLY A 87 5.32 -1.00 -17.06
N ALA A 88 5.21 -0.83 -15.74
CA ALA A 88 6.34 -0.42 -14.90
C ALA A 88 7.41 -1.54 -14.80
N LYS A 89 8.64 -1.17 -14.44
CA LYS A 89 9.82 -2.05 -14.39
C LYS A 89 10.56 -1.90 -13.07
#